data_AF-A0A2V2A0A1-F1
#
_entry.id   AF-A0A2V2A0A1-F1
#
_cell.length_a   1.000
_cell.length_b   1.000
_cell.length_c   1.000
_cell.angle_alpha   90.00
_cell.angle_beta   90.00
_cell.angle_gamma   90.00
#
_symmetry.space_group_name_H-M   'P 1'
#
loop_
_entity.id
_entity.type
_entity.pdbx_description
1 polymer ?
#
loop_
_entity_poly.entity_id
_entity_poly.type
_entity_poly.pdbx_seq_one_letter_code
_entity_poly.pdbx_strand_id
1 'polypeptide(L)'
;MANTMNKEDIRTKNSNDKVMNDSNIEEPSIVKDEIDEDDVDITKLRTPIKVDLSAVYNFLGARTTQAWVDAAIANVPLIIQDHANCEKKAAGTAMNLIFRYEFSYDLQRKLAQLIREEMLHYEQVLGIMNDRGQAWKYLSAGRYAKGMLKHKRTYEPAAMVDVLIIGAFIEARSCERFAALAEVIDDERLAKYYRYLLKSESRHFEDYLALAQSLSEDDIDERVAFFKEVEAELISSPDNELRFHSGTPA
;
A
#
# COMPACT_ATOMS: atom_id res chain seq x y z
N MET A 1 -2.96 -63.25 7.76
CA MET A 1 -1.72 -63.20 8.57
C MET A 1 -0.54 -62.98 7.62
N ALA A 2 0.57 -62.45 8.13
CA ALA A 2 1.50 -61.63 7.33
C ALA A 2 2.68 -62.38 6.64
N ASN A 3 3.34 -61.62 5.76
CA ASN A 3 4.72 -61.71 5.25
C ASN A 3 5.14 -62.81 4.26
N THR A 4 5.49 -62.31 3.06
CA THR A 4 6.62 -62.72 2.21
C THR A 4 7.68 -61.58 2.31
N MET A 5 8.98 -61.78 2.52
CA MET A 5 10.00 -62.45 1.67
C MET A 5 10.10 -61.78 0.28
N ASN A 6 11.27 -61.43 -0.28
CA ASN A 6 12.66 -61.75 0.08
C ASN A 6 13.68 -60.95 -0.81
N LYS A 7 14.94 -60.73 -0.33
CA LYS A 7 16.25 -60.89 -1.08
C LYS A 7 16.50 -60.09 -2.39
N GLU A 8 17.67 -59.99 -3.07
CA GLU A 8 19.14 -60.27 -2.94
C GLU A 8 19.85 -59.58 -4.16
N ASP A 9 21.16 -59.25 -4.28
CA ASP A 9 22.31 -59.03 -3.36
C ASP A 9 23.55 -58.46 -4.14
N ILE A 10 24.71 -58.34 -3.48
CA ILE A 10 26.10 -58.46 -4.00
C ILE A 10 26.65 -57.35 -4.94
N ARG A 11 27.32 -56.39 -4.29
CA ARG A 11 28.69 -55.85 -4.49
C ARG A 11 29.60 -56.39 -5.64
N THR A 12 30.17 -55.48 -6.43
CA THR A 12 31.46 -55.68 -7.16
C THR A 12 32.35 -54.41 -7.17
N LYS A 13 33.63 -54.50 -7.57
CA LYS A 13 34.71 -53.51 -7.30
C LYS A 13 35.19 -52.71 -8.52
N ASN A 14 35.74 -51.51 -8.23
CA ASN A 14 36.80 -50.72 -8.89
C ASN A 14 37.15 -50.93 -10.38
N SER A 15 37.22 -49.79 -11.09
CA SER A 15 38.37 -49.44 -11.95
C SER A 15 38.54 -47.91 -12.02
N ASN A 16 39.79 -47.43 -11.94
CA ASN A 16 40.15 -46.04 -12.26
C ASN A 16 40.40 -45.95 -13.77
N ASP A 17 39.93 -44.88 -14.41
CA ASP A 17 40.55 -44.37 -15.63
C ASP A 17 40.51 -42.84 -15.67
N LYS A 18 41.50 -42.24 -16.34
CA LYS A 18 41.87 -40.83 -16.18
C LYS A 18 41.98 -40.16 -17.55
N VAL A 19 41.07 -39.22 -17.86
CA VAL A 19 41.18 -38.35 -19.05
C VAL A 19 40.86 -36.92 -18.65
N MET A 20 41.74 -35.99 -19.05
CA MET A 20 41.57 -34.55 -18.90
C MET A 20 40.65 -34.02 -20.00
N ASN A 21 39.85 -32.98 -19.73
CA ASN A 21 39.66 -31.95 -20.74
C ASN A 21 39.32 -30.59 -20.13
N ASP A 22 39.86 -29.53 -20.74
CA ASP A 22 39.55 -28.15 -20.42
C ASP A 22 38.13 -27.77 -20.84
N SER A 23 37.45 -26.99 -20.00
CA SER A 23 36.63 -25.86 -20.47
C SER A 23 36.27 -24.96 -19.29
N ASN A 24 37.03 -23.88 -19.12
CA ASN A 24 36.55 -22.71 -18.39
C ASN A 24 35.32 -22.17 -19.14
N ILE A 25 34.14 -22.43 -18.60
CA ILE A 25 32.96 -21.60 -18.85
C ILE A 25 32.74 -20.87 -17.52
N GLU A 26 33.31 -19.68 -17.41
CA GLU A 26 32.81 -18.71 -16.44
C GLU A 26 31.39 -18.37 -16.88
N GLU A 27 30.38 -18.91 -16.16
CA GLU A 27 29.03 -18.37 -16.28
C GLU A 27 29.09 -16.89 -15.92
N PRO A 28 28.57 -15.99 -16.77
CA PRO A 28 28.57 -14.57 -16.44
C PRO A 28 27.76 -14.39 -15.16
N SER A 29 28.39 -13.88 -14.11
CA SER A 29 27.72 -13.58 -12.87
C SER A 29 26.61 -12.58 -13.15
N ILE A 30 25.37 -13.08 -13.18
CA ILE A 30 24.18 -12.23 -13.15
C ILE A 30 24.24 -11.53 -11.81
N VAL A 31 24.74 -10.29 -11.83
CA VAL A 31 24.54 -9.34 -10.74
C VAL A 31 23.03 -9.16 -10.65
N LYS A 32 22.41 -9.92 -9.75
CA LYS A 32 21.12 -9.52 -9.24
C LYS A 32 21.36 -8.20 -8.54
N ASP A 33 20.74 -7.15 -9.03
CA ASP A 33 20.48 -5.97 -8.22
C ASP A 33 19.52 -6.40 -7.09
N GLU A 34 20.08 -6.98 -6.02
CA GLU A 34 19.37 -7.33 -4.79
C GLU A 34 19.03 -6.05 -4.02
N ILE A 35 18.14 -5.27 -4.62
CA ILE A 35 17.46 -4.14 -4.01
C ILE A 35 16.11 -4.64 -3.54
N ASP A 36 15.97 -4.76 -2.23
CA ASP A 36 14.76 -5.26 -1.59
C ASP A 36 13.59 -4.27 -1.76
N GLU A 37 12.37 -4.79 -1.99
CA GLU A 37 11.15 -3.98 -1.89
C GLU A 37 10.79 -3.75 -0.41
N ASP A 38 11.29 -4.59 0.50
CA ASP A 38 10.91 -4.62 1.91
C ASP A 38 11.91 -3.92 2.88
N ASP A 39 12.92 -3.17 2.40
CA ASP A 39 13.90 -2.50 3.28
C ASP A 39 13.36 -1.19 3.89
N VAL A 40 13.57 -1.02 5.20
CA VAL A 40 13.20 0.19 5.96
C VAL A 40 14.08 1.40 5.57
N ASP A 41 15.30 1.17 5.09
CA ASP A 41 16.20 2.21 4.61
C ASP A 41 15.82 2.66 3.19
N ILE A 42 15.07 3.77 3.12
CA ILE A 42 14.60 4.34 1.86
C ILE A 42 15.72 4.75 0.89
N THR A 43 16.99 4.83 1.33
CA THR A 43 18.12 5.13 0.42
C THR A 43 18.43 3.97 -0.51
N LYS A 44 18.18 2.73 -0.06
CA LYS A 44 18.41 1.51 -0.83
C LYS A 44 17.28 1.23 -1.82
N LEU A 45 16.07 1.76 -1.59
CA LEU A 45 14.91 1.51 -2.47
C LEU A 45 15.25 1.75 -3.94
N ARG A 46 14.79 0.85 -4.81
CA ARG A 46 15.06 0.92 -6.24
C ARG A 46 14.50 2.20 -6.87
N THR A 47 14.96 2.53 -8.08
CA THR A 47 14.31 3.55 -8.89
C THR A 47 12.84 3.17 -9.13
N PRO A 48 11.87 4.05 -8.82
CA PRO A 48 10.46 3.79 -9.04
C PRO A 48 10.16 3.44 -10.50
N ILE A 49 9.38 2.38 -10.71
CA ILE A 49 8.87 2.04 -12.04
C ILE A 49 7.75 3.03 -12.37
N LYS A 50 7.62 3.44 -13.63
CA LYS A 50 6.49 4.26 -14.07
C LYS A 50 5.17 3.50 -13.86
N VAL A 51 4.34 3.98 -12.95
CA VAL A 51 2.98 3.45 -12.69
C VAL A 51 1.98 4.10 -13.63
N ASP A 52 1.01 3.34 -14.13
CA ASP A 52 -0.15 3.88 -14.84
C ASP A 52 -1.25 4.22 -13.82
N LEU A 53 -1.58 5.51 -13.71
CA LEU A 53 -2.57 6.03 -12.77
C LEU A 53 -3.96 6.20 -13.40
N SER A 54 -4.17 5.73 -14.64
CA SER A 54 -5.44 5.87 -15.35
C SER A 54 -6.62 5.27 -14.57
N ALA A 55 -6.42 4.12 -13.90
CA ALA A 55 -7.45 3.50 -13.06
C ALA A 55 -7.81 4.37 -11.85
N VAL A 56 -6.80 4.87 -11.11
CA VAL A 56 -6.97 5.80 -9.98
C VAL A 56 -7.74 7.06 -10.41
N TYR A 57 -7.37 7.66 -11.54
CA TYR A 57 -7.98 8.89 -12.05
C TYR A 57 -9.41 8.70 -12.54
N ASN A 58 -9.75 7.52 -13.08
CA ASN A 58 -11.11 7.17 -13.47
C ASN A 58 -11.98 6.82 -12.25
N PHE A 59 -11.39 6.25 -11.19
CA PHE A 59 -12.08 5.86 -9.96
C PHE A 59 -12.51 7.08 -9.13
N LEU A 60 -11.59 8.02 -8.86
CA LEU A 60 -11.85 9.22 -8.07
C LEU A 60 -12.86 10.18 -8.72
N GLY A 61 -13.59 10.96 -7.91
CA GLY A 61 -14.58 11.94 -8.38
C GLY A 61 -14.04 13.34 -8.65
N ALA A 62 -12.91 13.69 -8.03
CA ALA A 62 -12.23 14.97 -8.22
C ALA A 62 -10.71 14.78 -8.27
N ARG A 63 -9.99 15.72 -8.88
CA ARG A 63 -8.53 15.83 -8.77
C ARG A 63 -8.15 16.60 -7.52
N THR A 64 -6.96 16.36 -6.97
CA THR A 64 -6.41 17.21 -5.91
C THR A 64 -6.26 18.65 -6.42
N THR A 65 -6.70 19.62 -5.63
CA THR A 65 -6.70 21.04 -6.01
C THR A 65 -5.30 21.63 -5.90
N GLN A 66 -4.92 22.54 -6.81
CA GLN A 66 -3.61 23.19 -6.76
C GLN A 66 -3.38 23.91 -5.43
N ALA A 67 -4.42 24.57 -4.88
CA ALA A 67 -4.34 25.21 -3.57
C ALA A 67 -4.01 24.24 -2.42
N TRP A 68 -4.41 22.96 -2.50
CA TRP A 68 -3.96 21.95 -1.55
C TRP A 68 -2.49 21.60 -1.75
N VAL A 69 -2.04 21.44 -3.01
CA VAL A 69 -0.63 21.17 -3.33
C VAL A 69 0.26 22.31 -2.84
N ASP A 70 -0.10 23.57 -3.12
CA ASP A 70 0.64 24.76 -2.70
C ASP A 70 0.78 24.82 -1.16
N ALA A 71 -0.31 24.54 -0.43
CA ALA A 71 -0.28 24.50 1.04
C ALA A 71 0.50 23.30 1.60
N ALA A 72 0.45 22.14 0.93
CA ALA A 72 1.24 20.97 1.29
C ALA A 72 2.74 21.22 1.11
N ILE A 73 3.16 21.87 0.02
CA ILE A 73 4.55 22.30 -0.21
C ILE A 73 4.99 23.40 0.77
N ALA A 74 4.09 24.33 1.11
CA ALA A 74 4.38 25.33 2.15
C ALA A 74 4.59 24.74 3.55
N ASN A 75 4.17 23.49 3.81
CA ASN A 75 4.30 22.84 5.12
C ASN A 75 4.57 21.32 5.03
N VAL A 76 5.56 20.93 4.22
CA VAL A 76 5.98 19.53 4.02
C VAL A 76 6.18 18.75 5.34
N PRO A 77 6.77 19.30 6.43
CA PRO A 77 6.90 18.57 7.70
C PRO A 77 5.56 18.10 8.28
N LEU A 78 4.50 18.92 8.18
CA LEU A 78 3.16 18.51 8.62
C LEU A 78 2.64 17.35 7.78
N ILE A 79 2.80 17.43 6.46
CA ILE A 79 2.34 16.43 5.50
C ILE A 79 3.04 15.07 5.74
N ILE A 80 4.36 15.05 5.91
CA ILE A 80 5.13 13.83 6.25
C ILE A 80 4.60 13.20 7.55
N GLN A 81 4.32 14.00 8.58
CA GLN A 81 3.88 13.43 9.86
C GLN A 81 2.42 12.96 9.82
N ASP A 82 1.53 13.64 9.09
CA ASP A 82 0.16 13.15 8.94
C ASP A 82 0.10 11.92 8.03
N HIS A 83 0.97 11.84 7.01
CA HIS A 83 1.24 10.62 6.24
C HIS A 83 1.66 9.46 7.16
N ALA A 84 2.66 9.61 8.03
CA ALA A 84 2.99 8.58 9.04
C ALA A 84 1.79 8.20 9.93
N ASN A 85 0.90 9.15 10.24
CA ASN A 85 -0.32 8.79 10.95
C ASN A 85 -1.31 8.01 10.08
N CYS A 86 -1.38 8.27 8.76
CA CYS A 86 -2.20 7.54 7.80
C CYS A 86 -1.82 6.06 7.72
N GLU A 87 -0.56 5.70 7.50
CA GLU A 87 -0.15 4.28 7.37
C GLU A 87 -0.52 3.50 8.64
N LYS A 88 -0.25 4.10 9.82
CA LYS A 88 -0.62 3.53 11.12
C LYS A 88 -2.14 3.41 11.31
N LYS A 89 -2.94 4.33 10.73
CA LYS A 89 -4.43 4.24 10.72
C LYS A 89 -4.90 3.18 9.72
N ALA A 90 -4.25 3.01 8.57
CA ALA A 90 -4.56 1.98 7.57
C ALA A 90 -4.30 0.58 8.14
N ALA A 91 -3.08 0.33 8.65
CA ALA A 91 -2.73 -0.89 9.39
C ALA A 91 -3.71 -1.17 10.55
N GLY A 92 -4.01 -0.14 11.36
CA GLY A 92 -4.98 -0.25 12.45
C GLY A 92 -6.41 -0.57 11.99
N THR A 93 -6.81 -0.11 10.81
CA THR A 93 -8.14 -0.37 10.23
C THR A 93 -8.21 -1.79 9.69
N ALA A 94 -7.21 -2.24 8.94
CA ALA A 94 -7.08 -3.61 8.47
C ALA A 94 -7.02 -4.61 9.63
N MET A 95 -6.33 -4.30 10.72
CA MET A 95 -6.31 -5.12 11.94
C MET A 95 -7.70 -5.23 12.60
N ASN A 96 -8.48 -4.14 12.63
CA ASN A 96 -9.86 -4.18 13.12
C ASN A 96 -10.81 -4.99 12.21
N LEU A 97 -10.52 -5.08 10.90
CA LEU A 97 -11.25 -5.95 9.98
C LEU A 97 -10.91 -7.43 10.24
N ILE A 98 -9.63 -7.76 10.44
CA ILE A 98 -9.17 -9.12 10.81
C ILE A 98 -9.93 -9.66 12.03
N PHE A 99 -9.99 -8.89 13.13
CA PHE A 99 -10.67 -9.34 14.35
C PHE A 99 -12.20 -9.45 14.25
N ARG A 100 -12.83 -8.83 13.24
CA ARG A 100 -14.29 -8.85 13.12
C ARG A 100 -14.79 -9.92 12.14
N TYR A 101 -13.95 -10.37 11.20
CA TYR A 101 -14.37 -11.15 10.04
C TYR A 101 -13.46 -12.37 9.79
N GLU A 102 -13.40 -13.25 10.80
CA GLU A 102 -12.54 -14.44 10.86
C GLU A 102 -12.87 -15.55 9.84
N PHE A 103 -14.03 -15.48 9.18
CA PHE A 103 -14.61 -16.59 8.40
C PHE A 103 -14.02 -16.80 6.99
N SER A 104 -13.23 -15.85 6.46
CA SER A 104 -12.66 -15.94 5.10
C SER A 104 -11.14 -15.95 5.14
N TYR A 105 -10.52 -17.08 4.78
CA TYR A 105 -9.08 -17.24 4.75
C TYR A 105 -8.39 -16.22 3.83
N ASP A 106 -8.95 -15.98 2.63
CA ASP A 106 -8.35 -15.05 1.66
C ASP A 106 -8.44 -13.59 2.12
N LEU A 107 -9.55 -13.19 2.76
CA LEU A 107 -9.70 -11.89 3.41
C LEU A 107 -8.64 -11.71 4.51
N GLN A 108 -8.52 -12.70 5.41
CA GLN A 108 -7.55 -12.71 6.50
C GLN A 108 -6.11 -12.61 5.98
N ARG A 109 -5.78 -13.38 4.93
CA ARG A 109 -4.46 -13.37 4.30
C ARG A 109 -4.13 -12.03 3.65
N LYS A 110 -5.06 -11.46 2.86
CA LYS A 110 -4.88 -10.15 2.20
C LYS A 110 -4.74 -9.02 3.21
N LEU A 111 -5.61 -8.95 4.21
CA LEU A 111 -5.51 -7.93 5.27
C LEU A 111 -4.20 -8.06 6.06
N ALA A 112 -3.74 -9.28 6.34
CA ALA A 112 -2.46 -9.50 7.01
C ALA A 112 -1.25 -9.10 6.15
N GLN A 113 -1.34 -9.21 4.82
CA GLN A 113 -0.34 -8.68 3.89
C GLN A 113 -0.33 -7.15 3.94
N LEU A 114 -1.50 -6.52 3.75
CA LEU A 114 -1.68 -5.06 3.82
C LEU A 114 -1.10 -4.48 5.13
N ILE A 115 -1.43 -5.04 6.29
CA ILE A 115 -0.90 -4.57 7.59
C ILE A 115 0.63 -4.54 7.64
N ARG A 116 1.31 -5.50 7.01
CA ARG A 116 2.79 -5.51 6.99
C ARG A 116 3.34 -4.44 6.06
N GLU A 117 2.74 -4.27 4.88
CA GLU A 117 3.11 -3.24 3.91
C GLU A 117 2.91 -1.83 4.52
N GLU A 118 1.75 -1.57 5.15
CA GLU A 118 1.47 -0.30 5.84
C GLU A 118 2.42 -0.01 7.01
N MET A 119 2.77 -1.04 7.80
CA MET A 119 3.72 -0.85 8.91
C MET A 119 5.15 -0.64 8.39
N LEU A 120 5.52 -1.20 7.24
CA LEU A 120 6.78 -0.89 6.57
C LEU A 120 6.80 0.56 6.07
N HIS A 121 5.74 1.01 5.38
CA HIS A 121 5.61 2.41 4.95
C HIS A 121 5.71 3.36 6.16
N TYR A 122 5.06 3.02 7.28
CA TYR A 122 5.15 3.78 8.53
C TYR A 122 6.60 3.91 9.03
N GLU A 123 7.34 2.81 9.10
CA GLU A 123 8.73 2.80 9.54
C GLU A 123 9.64 3.59 8.57
N GLN A 124 9.42 3.48 7.27
CA GLN A 124 10.11 4.25 6.23
C GLN A 124 9.86 5.76 6.41
N VAL A 125 8.61 6.19 6.68
CA VAL A 125 8.30 7.61 6.96
C VAL A 125 8.91 8.09 8.28
N LEU A 126 8.97 7.24 9.32
CA LEU A 126 9.69 7.58 10.55
C LEU A 126 11.20 7.77 10.29
N GLY A 127 11.80 6.96 9.43
CA GLY A 127 13.18 7.15 8.97
C GLY A 127 13.39 8.50 8.27
N ILE A 128 12.48 8.85 7.36
CA ILE A 128 12.48 10.18 6.69
C ILE A 128 12.37 11.32 7.72
N MET A 129 11.48 11.21 8.71
CA MET A 129 11.35 12.23 9.76
C MET A 129 12.62 12.35 10.59
N ASN A 130 13.22 11.23 11.01
CA ASN A 130 14.44 11.19 11.79
C ASN A 130 15.61 11.89 11.06
N ASP A 131 15.81 11.56 9.79
CA ASP A 131 16.91 12.10 8.99
C ASP A 131 16.78 13.60 8.71
N ARG A 132 15.55 14.14 8.76
CA ARG A 132 15.24 15.57 8.71
C ARG A 132 15.45 16.29 10.05
N GLY A 133 15.75 15.57 11.13
CA GLY A 133 15.70 16.11 12.50
C GLY A 133 14.29 16.51 12.93
N GLN A 134 13.24 15.94 12.32
CA GLN A 134 11.87 16.33 12.56
C GLN A 134 11.31 15.68 13.83
N ALA A 135 11.19 16.46 14.89
CA ALA A 135 10.55 16.03 16.13
C ALA A 135 9.05 15.73 15.95
N TRP A 136 8.58 14.61 16.50
CA TRP A 136 7.17 14.23 16.52
C TRP A 136 6.32 15.21 17.33
N LYS A 137 5.17 15.62 16.80
CA LYS A 137 4.17 16.50 17.43
C LYS A 137 2.81 15.82 17.52
N TYR A 138 1.93 16.32 18.40
CA TYR A 138 0.52 15.92 18.32
C TYR A 138 -0.14 16.55 17.07
N LEU A 139 -0.86 15.75 16.30
CA LEU A 139 -1.76 16.19 15.23
C LEU A 139 -3.12 15.50 15.44
N SER A 140 -4.21 16.27 15.40
CA SER A 140 -5.57 15.74 15.32
C SER A 140 -5.81 15.08 13.96
N ALA A 141 -6.63 14.03 13.92
CA ALA A 141 -7.07 13.44 12.65
C ALA A 141 -8.01 14.41 11.91
N GLY A 142 -7.76 14.64 10.62
CA GLY A 142 -8.61 15.47 9.76
C GLY A 142 -10.00 14.87 9.51
N ARG A 143 -10.86 15.66 8.84
CA ARG A 143 -12.28 15.32 8.66
C ARG A 143 -12.56 14.18 7.67
N TYR A 144 -11.65 13.86 6.74
CA TYR A 144 -11.88 12.99 5.57
C TYR A 144 -12.48 11.61 5.88
N ALA A 145 -11.70 10.70 6.48
CA ALA A 145 -12.16 9.34 6.77
C ALA A 145 -13.39 9.32 7.70
N LYS A 146 -13.46 10.27 8.66
CA LYS A 146 -14.63 10.44 9.52
C LYS A 146 -15.87 10.90 8.74
N GLY A 147 -15.69 11.74 7.72
CA GLY A 147 -16.72 12.20 6.79
C GLY A 147 -17.30 11.02 6.02
N MET A 148 -16.46 10.26 5.33
CA MET A 148 -16.83 9.03 4.63
C MET A 148 -17.59 8.06 5.54
N LEU A 149 -17.06 7.77 6.73
CA LEU A 149 -17.66 6.84 7.69
C LEU A 149 -19.05 7.26 8.22
N LYS A 150 -19.47 8.53 8.10
CA LYS A 150 -20.85 8.95 8.46
C LYS A 150 -21.91 8.27 7.60
N HIS A 151 -21.58 7.93 6.36
CA HIS A 151 -22.52 7.37 5.40
C HIS A 151 -22.54 5.84 5.40
N LYS A 152 -21.65 5.20 6.19
CA LYS A 152 -21.54 3.75 6.35
C LYS A 152 -22.84 3.14 6.89
N ARG A 153 -23.31 2.06 6.27
CA ARG A 153 -24.42 1.22 6.72
C ARG A 153 -24.12 0.59 8.09
N THR A 154 -25.17 0.32 8.86
CA THR A 154 -25.08 -0.12 10.26
C THR A 154 -25.31 -1.62 10.47
N TYR A 155 -25.66 -2.36 9.42
CA TYR A 155 -25.93 -3.79 9.45
C TYR A 155 -24.91 -4.56 8.61
N GLU A 156 -24.54 -5.76 9.04
CA GLU A 156 -23.59 -6.63 8.32
C GLU A 156 -24.32 -7.48 7.26
N PRO A 157 -23.64 -7.90 6.17
CA PRO A 157 -22.25 -7.58 5.79
C PRO A 157 -22.09 -6.21 5.10
N ALA A 158 -23.19 -5.51 4.83
CA ALA A 158 -23.22 -4.23 4.11
C ALA A 158 -22.33 -3.13 4.76
N ALA A 159 -22.25 -3.15 6.09
CA ALA A 159 -21.37 -2.32 6.89
C ALA A 159 -19.88 -2.58 6.61
N MET A 160 -19.46 -3.83 6.42
CA MET A 160 -18.10 -4.19 6.02
C MET A 160 -17.79 -3.76 4.58
N VAL A 161 -18.69 -4.05 3.64
CA VAL A 161 -18.56 -3.66 2.23
C VAL A 161 -18.30 -2.15 2.12
N ASP A 162 -19.02 -1.34 2.89
CA ASP A 162 -18.80 0.10 2.95
C ASP A 162 -17.41 0.49 3.50
N VAL A 163 -16.89 -0.20 4.51
CA VAL A 163 -15.55 0.11 5.05
C VAL A 163 -14.46 -0.23 4.05
N LEU A 164 -14.63 -1.31 3.28
CA LEU A 164 -13.68 -1.71 2.23
C LEU A 164 -13.73 -0.73 1.04
N ILE A 165 -14.92 -0.29 0.61
CA ILE A 165 -15.06 0.77 -0.41
C ILE A 165 -14.43 2.09 0.07
N ILE A 166 -14.65 2.49 1.33
CA ILE A 166 -14.00 3.67 1.92
C ILE A 166 -12.47 3.50 1.95
N GLY A 167 -11.96 2.29 2.23
CA GLY A 167 -10.54 1.94 2.11
C GLY A 167 -10.01 2.22 0.71
N ALA A 168 -10.67 1.70 -0.33
CA ALA A 168 -10.29 1.97 -1.71
C ALA A 168 -10.24 3.47 -2.06
N PHE A 169 -11.17 4.28 -1.56
CA PHE A 169 -11.14 5.74 -1.73
C PHE A 169 -10.00 6.43 -0.94
N ILE A 170 -9.57 5.87 0.20
CA ILE A 170 -8.40 6.38 0.92
C ILE A 170 -7.14 6.10 0.08
N GLU A 171 -6.89 4.86 -0.33
CA GLU A 171 -5.63 4.49 -1.01
C GLU A 171 -5.55 5.09 -2.43
N ALA A 172 -6.67 5.14 -3.17
CA ALA A 172 -6.70 5.82 -4.47
C ALA A 172 -6.38 7.32 -4.34
N ARG A 173 -6.92 7.99 -3.31
CA ARG A 173 -6.60 9.41 -3.05
C ARG A 173 -5.15 9.60 -2.59
N SER A 174 -4.64 8.69 -1.76
CA SER A 174 -3.24 8.67 -1.35
C SER A 174 -2.32 8.57 -2.57
N CYS A 175 -2.56 7.60 -3.45
CA CYS A 175 -1.85 7.43 -4.72
C CYS A 175 -1.85 8.72 -5.58
N GLU A 176 -3.01 9.34 -5.77
CA GLU A 176 -3.13 10.58 -6.56
C GLU A 176 -2.39 11.77 -5.93
N ARG A 177 -2.37 11.86 -4.59
CA ARG A 177 -1.65 12.92 -3.86
C ARG A 177 -0.15 12.70 -3.81
N PHE A 178 0.33 11.47 -3.65
CA PHE A 178 1.75 11.15 -3.79
C PHE A 178 2.25 11.49 -5.20
N ALA A 179 1.48 11.17 -6.23
CA ALA A 179 1.82 11.50 -7.62
C ALA A 179 1.93 13.02 -7.81
N ALA A 180 0.91 13.77 -7.40
CA ALA A 180 0.89 15.24 -7.51
C ALA A 180 2.04 15.90 -6.73
N LEU A 181 2.33 15.45 -5.51
CA LEU A 181 3.43 15.99 -4.69
C LEU A 181 4.80 15.66 -5.27
N ALA A 182 5.00 14.46 -5.80
CA ALA A 182 6.31 14.02 -6.30
C ALA A 182 6.74 14.67 -7.64
N GLU A 183 5.86 15.44 -8.27
CA GLU A 183 6.17 16.30 -9.42
C GLU A 183 6.70 17.69 -9.00
N VAL A 184 6.44 18.13 -7.77
CA VAL A 184 6.71 19.53 -7.31
C VAL A 184 7.55 19.63 -6.03
N ILE A 185 7.86 18.54 -5.34
CA ILE A 185 8.76 18.53 -4.19
C ILE A 185 10.23 18.67 -4.66
N ASP A 186 10.91 19.74 -4.21
CA ASP A 186 12.35 19.98 -4.45
C ASP A 186 13.26 18.91 -3.80
N ASP A 187 12.77 18.24 -2.76
CA ASP A 187 13.49 17.18 -2.06
C ASP A 187 13.39 15.87 -2.83
N GLU A 188 14.35 15.64 -3.74
CA GLU A 188 14.33 14.47 -4.63
C GLU A 188 14.34 13.12 -3.87
N ARG A 189 14.84 13.06 -2.62
CA ARG A 189 14.77 11.83 -1.80
C ARG A 189 13.32 11.55 -1.40
N LEU A 190 12.60 12.57 -0.95
CA LEU A 190 11.17 12.47 -0.62
C LEU A 190 10.32 12.25 -1.88
N ALA A 191 10.61 12.95 -2.97
CA ALA A 191 9.90 12.79 -4.24
C ALA A 191 10.09 11.38 -4.82
N LYS A 192 11.30 10.82 -4.79
CA LYS A 192 11.56 9.41 -5.14
C LYS A 192 10.76 8.45 -4.26
N TYR A 193 10.68 8.70 -2.96
CA TYR A 193 9.89 7.87 -2.04
C TYR A 193 8.38 7.94 -2.33
N TYR A 194 7.82 9.12 -2.60
CA TYR A 194 6.42 9.25 -3.00
C TYR A 194 6.12 8.59 -4.36
N ARG A 195 7.05 8.63 -5.32
CA ARG A 195 6.96 7.85 -6.57
C ARG A 195 7.04 6.34 -6.34
N TYR A 196 7.79 5.89 -5.32
CA TYR A 196 7.92 4.48 -4.95
C TYR A 196 6.59 3.91 -4.45
N LEU A 197 5.90 4.64 -3.56
CA LEU A 197 4.61 4.22 -2.98
C LEU A 197 3.50 4.02 -4.02
N LEU A 198 3.52 4.73 -5.15
CA LEU A 198 2.46 4.64 -6.19
C LEU A 198 2.10 3.21 -6.60
N LYS A 199 3.06 2.28 -6.58
CA LYS A 199 2.82 0.86 -6.93
C LYS A 199 2.06 0.10 -5.84
N SER A 200 2.33 0.33 -4.56
CA SER A 200 1.59 -0.29 -3.45
C SER A 200 0.19 0.31 -3.38
N GLU A 201 0.10 1.64 -3.31
CA GLU A 201 -1.16 2.40 -3.24
C GLU A 201 -2.14 2.06 -4.38
N SER A 202 -1.63 2.00 -5.62
CA SER A 202 -2.44 1.62 -6.79
C SER A 202 -2.92 0.17 -6.76
N ARG A 203 -2.23 -0.72 -6.04
CA ARG A 203 -2.68 -2.11 -5.85
C ARG A 203 -3.64 -2.22 -4.68
N HIS A 204 -3.42 -1.45 -3.61
CA HIS A 204 -4.24 -1.50 -2.40
C HIS A 204 -5.68 -1.08 -2.66
N PHE A 205 -5.92 -0.05 -3.49
CA PHE A 205 -7.30 0.32 -3.82
C PHE A 205 -8.02 -0.79 -4.61
N GLU A 206 -7.34 -1.44 -5.55
CA GLU A 206 -7.88 -2.58 -6.32
C GLU A 206 -8.17 -3.78 -5.40
N ASP A 207 -7.24 -4.09 -4.49
CA ASP A 207 -7.41 -5.14 -3.49
C ASP A 207 -8.60 -4.85 -2.55
N TYR A 208 -8.80 -3.60 -2.12
CA TYR A 208 -9.95 -3.19 -1.31
C TYR A 208 -11.28 -3.33 -2.06
N LEU A 209 -11.35 -2.93 -3.34
CA LEU A 209 -12.56 -3.11 -4.17
C LEU A 209 -12.86 -4.58 -4.42
N ALA A 210 -11.84 -5.39 -4.75
CA ALA A 210 -11.99 -6.83 -4.93
C ALA A 210 -12.48 -7.52 -3.65
N LEU A 211 -11.96 -7.11 -2.48
CA LEU A 211 -12.45 -7.58 -1.18
C LEU A 211 -13.90 -7.14 -0.93
N ALA A 212 -14.26 -5.89 -1.23
CA ALA A 212 -15.63 -5.39 -1.08
C ALA A 212 -16.63 -6.20 -1.92
N GLN A 213 -16.31 -6.45 -3.20
CA GLN A 213 -17.17 -7.24 -4.08
C GLN A 213 -17.23 -8.71 -3.65
N SER A 214 -16.13 -9.30 -3.13
CA SER A 214 -16.12 -10.70 -2.67
C SER A 214 -17.05 -10.98 -1.48
N LEU A 215 -17.58 -9.93 -0.83
CA LEU A 215 -18.47 -9.99 0.32
C LEU A 215 -19.91 -9.53 -0.01
N SER A 216 -20.20 -9.28 -1.28
CA SER A 216 -21.50 -8.85 -1.80
C SER A 216 -21.94 -9.81 -2.91
N GLU A 217 -23.16 -10.34 -2.80
CA GLU A 217 -23.78 -11.10 -3.91
C GLU A 217 -24.24 -10.16 -5.03
N ASP A 218 -24.66 -8.95 -4.66
CA ASP A 218 -25.00 -7.86 -5.58
C ASP A 218 -23.76 -7.07 -6.00
N ASP A 219 -23.87 -6.35 -7.12
CA ASP A 219 -22.88 -5.40 -7.61
C ASP A 219 -22.68 -4.23 -6.62
N ILE A 220 -21.42 -3.83 -6.40
CA ILE A 220 -21.08 -2.70 -5.52
C ILE A 220 -21.05 -1.34 -6.23
N ASP A 221 -21.21 -1.28 -7.55
CA ASP A 221 -21.03 -0.07 -8.37
C ASP A 221 -21.90 1.12 -7.92
N GLU A 222 -23.18 0.91 -7.59
CA GLU A 222 -24.04 1.99 -7.04
C GLU A 222 -23.46 2.56 -5.73
N ARG A 223 -22.83 1.70 -4.93
CA ARG A 223 -22.26 2.09 -3.64
C ARG A 223 -20.91 2.77 -3.79
N VAL A 224 -20.10 2.33 -4.75
CA VAL A 224 -18.87 3.01 -5.17
C VAL A 224 -19.18 4.40 -5.72
N ALA A 225 -20.15 4.51 -6.63
CA ALA A 225 -20.61 5.79 -7.18
C ALA A 225 -21.13 6.75 -6.10
N PHE A 226 -21.89 6.24 -5.12
CA PHE A 226 -22.30 7.04 -3.96
C PHE A 226 -21.09 7.60 -3.18
N PHE A 227 -20.10 6.75 -2.85
CA PHE A 227 -18.93 7.20 -2.08
C PHE A 227 -18.01 8.11 -2.90
N LYS A 228 -17.99 7.98 -4.23
CA LYS A 228 -17.25 8.86 -5.15
C LYS A 228 -17.66 10.32 -5.02
N GLU A 229 -18.97 10.59 -4.93
CA GLU A 229 -19.50 11.95 -4.75
C GLU A 229 -19.16 12.51 -3.36
N VAL A 230 -19.30 11.70 -2.30
CA VAL A 230 -18.94 12.09 -0.92
C VAL A 230 -17.44 12.40 -0.81
N GLU A 231 -16.60 11.61 -1.47
CA GLU A 231 -15.14 11.80 -1.52
C GLU A 231 -14.78 13.09 -2.25
N ALA A 232 -15.37 13.31 -3.43
CA ALA A 232 -15.15 14.50 -4.24
C ALA A 232 -15.56 15.79 -3.49
N GLU A 233 -16.67 15.77 -2.74
CA GLU A 233 -17.09 16.88 -1.89
C GLU A 233 -16.07 17.16 -0.77
N LEU A 234 -15.59 16.12 -0.09
CA LEU A 234 -14.62 16.27 1.02
C LEU A 234 -13.27 16.82 0.55
N ILE A 235 -12.82 16.45 -0.64
CA ILE A 235 -11.56 16.92 -1.24
C ILE A 235 -11.70 18.33 -1.81
N SER A 236 -12.83 18.65 -2.46
CA SER A 236 -12.99 19.92 -3.17
C SER A 236 -13.40 21.06 -2.24
N SER A 237 -14.23 20.79 -1.22
CA SER A 237 -14.76 21.81 -0.32
C SER A 237 -13.70 22.40 0.64
N PRO A 238 -13.90 23.65 1.12
CA PRO A 238 -12.98 24.30 2.06
C PRO A 238 -12.74 23.51 3.34
N ASP A 239 -11.50 23.52 3.82
CA ASP A 239 -11.02 22.87 5.03
C ASP A 239 -10.09 23.81 5.82
N ASN A 240 -10.30 23.87 7.15
CA ASN A 240 -9.53 24.73 8.05
C ASN A 240 -8.26 24.03 8.58
N GLU A 241 -8.12 22.73 8.36
CA GLU A 241 -6.95 21.94 8.76
C GLU A 241 -6.25 21.36 7.53
N LEU A 242 -4.99 21.72 7.30
CA LEU A 242 -4.15 21.01 6.33
C LEU A 242 -3.84 19.60 6.87
N ARG A 243 -4.14 18.57 6.09
CA ARG A 243 -3.86 17.15 6.37
C ARG A 243 -3.58 16.42 5.05
N PHE A 244 -3.00 15.23 5.12
CA PHE A 244 -2.68 14.44 3.93
C PHE A 244 -3.94 14.15 3.09
N HIS A 245 -5.11 13.99 3.73
CA HIS A 245 -6.42 13.86 3.08
C HIS A 245 -7.36 15.07 3.31
N SER A 246 -6.88 16.26 3.68
CA SER A 246 -7.78 17.43 3.86
C SER A 246 -8.40 17.92 2.54
N GLY A 247 -9.49 18.68 2.66
CA GLY A 247 -10.04 19.44 1.55
C GLY A 247 -9.16 20.62 1.12
N THR A 248 -9.68 21.44 0.21
CA THR A 248 -9.04 22.69 -0.23
C THR A 248 -8.82 23.63 0.97
N PRO A 249 -7.61 24.14 1.23
CA PRO A 249 -7.38 25.11 2.30
C PRO A 249 -8.28 26.35 2.19
N ALA A 250 -8.86 26.77 3.31
CA ALA A 250 -9.78 27.92 3.42
C ALA A 250 -9.06 29.29 3.54
#